data_AF-A0A3C2EF99-F1
#
_entry.id   AF-A0A3C2EF99-F1
#
_cell.length_a   1.000
_cell.length_b   1.000
_cell.length_c   1.000
_cell.angle_alpha   90.00
_cell.angle_beta   90.00
_cell.angle_gamma   90.00
#
_symmetry.space_group_name_H-M   'P 1'
#
loop_
_entity.id
_entity.type
_entity.pdbx_description
1 polymer ?
#
loop_
_entity_poly.entity_id
_entity_poly.type
_entity_poly.pdbx_seq_one_letter_code
_entity_poly.pdbx_strand_id
1 'polypeptide(L)'
;VKRLVPAELDEEFFQFHFGEEVKDEEAARSFIKDELQKFYETEAKQFLNMNIMEEVLAETEVRFPEAFLKRWLLQMDKNKEMEESVFDKQFETFLKEMKWQMIVSELGRKYQIDVEVEEVSRQLQMRAYNYLNSQMGYADPEMIRQIYDYMMKDKNQYQKAVEELMTAKVFDKVREIIQPVLQEVTIDSFREEVKALNEQIKERNLTEHF
;
A
#
# COMPACT_ATOMS: atom_id res chain seq x y z
N VAL A 1 -18.97 34.19 22.10
CA VAL A 1 -17.56 34.04 21.66
C VAL A 1 -16.94 32.95 22.53
N LYS A 2 -16.55 31.80 21.94
CA LYS A 2 -15.78 30.77 22.66
C LYS A 2 -14.30 31.11 22.50
N ARG A 3 -13.56 31.29 23.60
CA ARG A 3 -12.10 31.39 23.59
C ARG A 3 -11.52 30.01 23.87
N LEU A 4 -10.56 29.58 23.06
CA LEU A 4 -9.76 28.41 23.34
C LEU A 4 -8.75 28.77 24.45
N VAL A 5 -8.71 27.96 25.50
CA VAL A 5 -7.72 28.06 26.59
C VAL A 5 -6.87 26.80 26.50
N PRO A 6 -5.52 26.90 26.52
CA PRO A 6 -4.67 25.72 26.60
C PRO A 6 -5.03 24.87 27.82
N ALA A 7 -5.11 23.56 27.64
CA ALA A 7 -5.32 22.64 28.75
C ALA A 7 -4.09 22.61 29.65
N GLU A 8 -4.29 22.29 30.93
CA GLU A 8 -3.19 21.96 31.82
C GLU A 8 -2.60 20.61 31.40
N LEU A 9 -1.26 20.50 31.43
CA LEU A 9 -0.55 19.28 31.04
C LEU A 9 -0.45 18.34 32.26
N ASP A 10 -1.61 17.88 32.72
CA ASP A 10 -1.73 16.95 33.84
C ASP A 10 -1.94 15.51 33.35
N GLU A 11 -1.99 14.57 34.30
CA GLU A 11 -2.17 13.13 34.00
C GLU A 11 -3.48 12.88 33.22
N GLU A 12 -4.56 13.61 33.53
CA GLU A 12 -5.84 13.49 32.81
C GLU A 12 -5.70 13.92 31.35
N PHE A 13 -4.99 15.04 31.09
CA PHE A 13 -4.68 15.49 29.74
C PHE A 13 -3.88 14.45 28.96
N PHE A 14 -2.83 13.88 29.55
CA PHE A 14 -1.98 12.90 28.87
C PHE A 14 -2.71 11.59 28.60
N GLN A 15 -3.45 11.07 29.58
CA GLN A 15 -4.21 9.84 29.42
C GLN A 15 -5.32 9.98 28.38
N PHE A 16 -5.98 11.15 28.32
CA PHE A 16 -7.02 11.41 27.32
C PHE A 16 -6.51 11.39 25.89
N HIS A 17 -5.29 11.90 25.64
CA HIS A 17 -4.76 12.05 24.28
C HIS A 17 -3.86 10.90 23.82
N PHE A 18 -3.15 10.25 24.73
CA PHE A 18 -2.14 9.25 24.40
C PHE A 18 -2.42 7.86 25.00
N GLY A 19 -3.44 7.74 25.86
CA GLY A 19 -3.86 6.50 26.50
C GLY A 19 -3.39 6.36 27.95
N GLU A 20 -4.00 5.42 28.68
CA GLU A 20 -3.89 5.27 30.14
C GLU A 20 -2.44 5.11 30.66
N GLU A 21 -1.54 4.60 29.82
CA GLU A 21 -0.12 4.37 30.16
C GLU A 21 0.73 5.65 30.12
N VAL A 22 0.21 6.75 29.57
CA VAL A 22 0.95 8.02 29.41
C VAL A 22 0.49 9.02 30.46
N LYS A 23 1.35 9.29 31.45
CA LYS A 23 0.98 10.05 32.65
C LYS A 23 1.66 11.40 32.80
N ASP A 24 2.71 11.63 32.03
CA ASP A 24 3.51 12.84 32.09
C ASP A 24 4.09 13.21 30.71
N GLU A 25 4.76 14.35 30.66
CA GLU A 25 5.35 14.88 29.43
C GLU A 25 6.45 13.97 28.87
N GLU A 26 7.23 13.30 29.73
CA GLU A 26 8.31 12.43 29.29
C GLU A 26 7.74 11.18 28.58
N ALA A 27 6.74 10.55 29.18
CA ALA A 27 6.00 9.45 28.59
C ALA A 27 5.32 9.86 27.28
N ALA A 28 4.71 11.05 27.23
CA ALA A 28 4.07 11.56 26.01
C ALA A 28 5.08 11.80 24.89
N ARG A 29 6.24 12.36 25.19
CA ARG A 29 7.34 12.55 24.23
C ARG A 29 7.87 11.22 23.69
N SER A 30 8.01 10.22 24.55
CA SER A 30 8.40 8.86 24.12
C SER A 30 7.36 8.25 23.20
N PHE A 31 6.08 8.32 23.57
CA PHE A 31 4.98 7.83 22.76
C PHE A 31 4.95 8.48 21.37
N ILE A 32 5.04 9.82 21.31
CA ILE A 32 5.08 10.56 20.03
C ILE A 32 6.28 10.12 19.20
N LYS A 33 7.46 9.97 19.82
CA LYS A 33 8.67 9.53 19.12
C LYS A 33 8.48 8.13 18.51
N ASP A 34 7.93 7.20 19.27
CA ASP A 34 7.70 5.82 18.82
C ASP A 34 6.67 5.77 17.68
N GLU A 35 5.60 6.55 17.76
CA GLU A 35 4.60 6.65 16.68
C GLU A 35 5.19 7.28 15.42
N LEU A 36 5.98 8.35 15.56
CA LEU A 36 6.71 8.95 14.43
C LEU A 36 7.70 7.96 13.81
N GLN A 37 8.41 7.18 14.63
CA GLN A 37 9.33 6.16 14.14
C GLN A 37 8.59 5.11 13.32
N LYS A 38 7.51 4.50 13.84
CA LYS A 38 6.69 3.52 13.10
C LYS A 38 6.15 4.08 11.79
N PHE A 39 5.71 5.34 11.81
CA PHE A 39 5.23 6.04 10.62
C PHE A 39 6.34 6.13 9.57
N TYR A 40 7.51 6.67 9.92
CA TYR A 40 8.60 6.84 8.97
C TYR A 40 9.25 5.52 8.53
N GLU A 41 9.28 4.49 9.38
CA GLU A 41 9.69 3.14 8.98
C GLU A 41 8.77 2.58 7.88
N THR A 42 7.47 2.81 8.01
CA THR A 42 6.48 2.41 7.01
C THR A 42 6.66 3.19 5.71
N GLU A 43 6.81 4.51 5.78
CA GLU A 43 7.03 5.37 4.61
C GLU A 43 8.33 5.01 3.88
N ALA A 44 9.44 4.82 4.61
CA ALA A 44 10.71 4.42 4.01
C ALA A 44 10.63 3.04 3.35
N LYS A 45 9.92 2.08 3.96
CA LYS A 45 9.68 0.75 3.38
C LYS A 45 8.86 0.86 2.08
N GLN A 46 7.83 1.71 2.04
CA GLN A 46 7.04 1.95 0.83
C GLN A 46 7.86 2.62 -0.27
N PHE A 47 8.66 3.62 0.07
CA PHE A 47 9.58 4.27 -0.88
C PHE A 47 10.56 3.26 -1.48
N LEU A 48 11.16 2.40 -0.65
CA LEU A 48 12.05 1.35 -1.13
C LEU A 48 11.32 0.32 -2.02
N ASN A 49 10.09 -0.08 -1.67
CA ASN A 49 9.27 -0.96 -2.53
C ASN A 49 9.06 -0.35 -3.92
N MET A 50 8.76 0.94 -3.98
CA MET A 50 8.51 1.64 -5.23
C MET A 50 9.78 1.67 -6.09
N ASN A 51 10.94 1.99 -5.51
CA ASN A 51 12.23 1.91 -6.21
C ASN A 51 12.51 0.49 -6.74
N ILE A 52 12.33 -0.54 -5.90
CA ILE A 52 12.51 -1.95 -6.31
C ILE A 52 11.61 -2.29 -7.49
N MET A 53 10.32 -1.94 -7.41
CA MET A 53 9.36 -2.23 -8.47
C MET A 53 9.75 -1.54 -9.78
N GLU A 54 10.09 -0.25 -9.75
CA GLU A 54 10.47 0.49 -10.95
C GLU A 54 11.75 -0.07 -11.59
N GLU A 55 12.76 -0.40 -10.80
CA GLU A 55 14.02 -0.96 -11.31
C GLU A 55 13.79 -2.35 -11.94
N VAL A 56 13.04 -3.21 -11.26
CA VAL A 56 12.73 -4.55 -11.75
C VAL A 56 11.87 -4.49 -13.02
N LEU A 57 10.94 -3.55 -13.10
CA LEU A 57 10.15 -3.31 -14.31
C LEU A 57 11.01 -2.81 -15.46
N ALA A 58 11.96 -1.91 -15.23
CA ALA A 58 12.85 -1.39 -16.27
C ALA A 58 13.76 -2.48 -16.85
N GLU A 59 14.31 -3.34 -15.99
CA GLU A 59 15.26 -4.39 -16.37
C GLU A 59 14.62 -5.65 -16.97
N THR A 60 13.30 -5.81 -16.84
CA THR A 60 12.60 -7.01 -17.34
C THR A 60 11.92 -6.72 -18.68
N GLU A 61 12.35 -7.30 -19.80
CA GLU A 61 11.60 -7.20 -21.07
C GLU A 61 10.42 -8.20 -21.08
N VAL A 62 9.20 -7.72 -21.33
CA VAL A 62 8.02 -8.56 -21.56
C VAL A 62 7.30 -8.06 -22.80
N ARG A 63 6.96 -8.97 -23.71
CA ARG A 63 6.22 -8.65 -24.94
C ARG A 63 4.75 -8.97 -24.77
N PHE A 64 3.90 -7.96 -24.92
CA PHE A 64 2.45 -8.12 -24.79
C PHE A 64 1.75 -8.14 -26.16
N PRO A 65 0.68 -8.93 -26.33
CA PRO A 65 -0.17 -8.86 -27.52
C PRO A 65 -1.11 -7.65 -27.43
N GLU A 66 -0.57 -6.45 -27.55
CA GLU A 66 -1.28 -5.19 -27.24
C GLU A 66 -2.60 -5.03 -27.99
N ALA A 67 -2.64 -5.36 -29.29
CA ALA A 67 -3.86 -5.25 -30.08
C ALA A 67 -5.01 -6.11 -29.53
N PHE A 68 -4.70 -7.28 -28.97
CA PHE A 68 -5.71 -8.11 -28.30
C PHE A 68 -6.13 -7.49 -26.96
N LEU A 69 -5.16 -7.06 -26.16
CA LEU A 69 -5.42 -6.51 -24.83
C LEU A 69 -6.20 -5.19 -24.89
N LYS A 70 -5.90 -4.30 -25.84
CA LYS A 70 -6.68 -3.07 -26.07
C LYS A 70 -8.14 -3.41 -26.38
N ARG A 71 -8.38 -4.36 -27.30
CA ARG A 71 -9.75 -4.81 -27.64
C ARG A 71 -10.45 -5.44 -26.44
N TRP A 72 -9.75 -6.24 -25.65
CA TRP A 72 -10.30 -6.90 -24.48
C TRP A 72 -10.66 -5.88 -23.38
N LEU A 73 -9.78 -4.91 -23.11
CA LEU A 73 -10.02 -3.85 -22.12
C LEU A 73 -11.25 -3.00 -22.48
N LEU A 74 -11.38 -2.61 -23.75
CA LEU A 74 -12.57 -1.89 -24.26
C LEU A 74 -13.87 -2.68 -24.12
N GLN A 75 -13.82 -4.02 -24.11
CA GLN A 75 -15.01 -4.86 -23.90
C GLN A 75 -15.37 -5.00 -22.42
N MET A 76 -14.38 -4.96 -21.54
CA MET A 76 -14.60 -5.01 -20.09
C MET A 76 -15.06 -3.68 -19.52
N ASP A 77 -14.57 -2.58 -20.10
CA ASP A 77 -15.01 -1.25 -19.67
C ASP A 77 -16.46 -0.99 -20.10
N LYS A 78 -17.29 -0.63 -19.12
CA LYS A 78 -18.70 -0.32 -19.34
C LYS A 78 -18.89 1.09 -19.89
N ASN A 79 -17.86 1.95 -19.82
CA ASN A 79 -17.87 3.33 -20.32
C ASN A 79 -17.30 3.40 -21.75
N LYS A 80 -18.18 3.21 -22.74
CA LYS A 80 -17.84 3.23 -24.17
C LYS A 80 -17.50 4.62 -24.74
N GLU A 81 -17.48 5.66 -23.92
CA GLU A 81 -17.31 7.07 -24.33
C GLU A 81 -16.00 7.69 -23.80
N MET A 82 -14.97 6.88 -23.57
CA MET A 82 -13.66 7.38 -23.13
C MET A 82 -12.90 8.04 -24.29
N GLU A 83 -12.29 9.19 -24.03
CA GLU A 83 -11.36 9.83 -24.96
C GLU A 83 -10.14 8.93 -25.21
N GLU A 84 -9.68 8.83 -26.46
CA GLU A 84 -8.57 7.97 -26.87
C GLU A 84 -7.29 8.21 -26.04
N SER A 85 -6.99 9.48 -25.74
CA SER A 85 -5.82 9.86 -24.93
C SER A 85 -5.88 9.36 -23.48
N VAL A 86 -7.09 9.24 -22.92
CA VAL A 86 -7.31 8.70 -21.57
C VAL A 86 -7.23 7.19 -21.61
N PHE A 87 -7.76 6.56 -22.66
CA PHE A 87 -7.69 5.12 -22.84
C PHE A 87 -6.25 4.62 -22.97
N ASP A 88 -5.41 5.27 -23.79
CA ASP A 88 -4.03 4.84 -23.99
C ASP A 88 -3.22 4.90 -22.68
N LYS A 89 -3.39 5.95 -21.87
CA LYS A 89 -2.75 6.05 -20.55
C LYS A 89 -3.22 4.97 -19.57
N GLN A 90 -4.51 4.66 -19.57
CA GLN A 90 -5.04 3.56 -18.76
C GLN A 90 -4.50 2.20 -19.24
N PHE A 91 -4.37 2.03 -20.55
CA PHE A 91 -3.85 0.81 -21.14
C PHE A 91 -2.38 0.58 -20.78
N GLU A 92 -1.54 1.61 -20.83
CA GLU A 92 -0.15 1.51 -20.38
C GLU A 92 -0.04 1.19 -18.88
N THR A 93 -0.84 1.85 -18.05
CA THR A 93 -0.91 1.56 -16.61
C THR A 93 -1.31 0.10 -16.39
N PHE A 94 -2.30 -0.39 -17.13
CA PHE A 94 -2.73 -1.78 -17.11
C PHE A 94 -1.61 -2.75 -17.52
N LEU A 95 -0.85 -2.45 -18.58
CA LEU A 95 0.29 -3.28 -18.99
C LEU A 95 1.38 -3.32 -17.91
N LYS A 96 1.68 -2.17 -17.28
CA LYS A 96 2.65 -2.07 -16.19
C LYS A 96 2.23 -2.91 -14.99
N GLU A 97 0.98 -2.79 -14.56
CA GLU A 97 0.42 -3.60 -13.47
C GLU A 97 0.44 -5.09 -13.81
N MET A 98 0.05 -5.46 -15.03
CA MET A 98 0.06 -6.86 -15.48
C MET A 98 1.48 -7.43 -15.51
N LYS A 99 2.45 -6.66 -16.02
CA LYS A 99 3.87 -7.02 -15.99
C LYS A 99 4.36 -7.24 -14.57
N TRP A 100 4.03 -6.33 -13.66
CA TRP A 100 4.39 -6.45 -12.26
C TRP A 100 3.81 -7.72 -11.62
N GLN A 101 2.52 -8.02 -11.84
CA GLN A 101 1.89 -9.24 -11.33
C GLN A 101 2.56 -10.51 -11.87
N MET A 102 2.95 -10.53 -13.14
CA MET A 102 3.71 -11.65 -13.71
C MET A 102 5.07 -11.83 -13.03
N ILE A 103 5.80 -10.74 -12.79
CA ILE A 103 7.09 -10.76 -12.10
C ILE A 103 6.93 -11.27 -10.67
N VAL A 104 5.97 -10.74 -9.92
CA VAL A 104 5.65 -11.21 -8.56
C VAL A 104 5.34 -12.71 -8.56
N SER A 105 4.55 -13.18 -9.53
CA SER A 105 4.21 -14.60 -9.67
C SER A 105 5.44 -15.48 -9.94
N GLU A 106 6.35 -15.03 -10.82
CA GLU A 106 7.60 -15.74 -11.11
C GLU A 106 8.55 -15.74 -9.91
N LEU A 107 8.70 -14.60 -9.22
CA LEU A 107 9.53 -14.51 -8.01
C LEU A 107 8.98 -15.36 -6.87
N GLY A 108 7.65 -15.37 -6.70
CA GLY A 108 6.96 -16.23 -5.73
C GLY A 108 7.25 -17.70 -5.98
N ARG A 109 7.14 -18.17 -7.23
CA ARG A 109 7.52 -19.54 -7.62
C ARG A 109 9.00 -19.82 -7.38
N LYS A 110 9.88 -18.93 -7.83
CA LYS A 110 11.34 -19.09 -7.76
C LYS A 110 11.84 -19.22 -6.33
N TYR A 111 11.28 -18.43 -5.42
CA TYR A 111 11.67 -18.42 -4.01
C TYR A 111 10.75 -19.24 -3.10
N GLN A 112 9.82 -20.01 -3.67
CA GLN A 112 8.89 -20.88 -2.93
C GLN A 112 8.14 -20.11 -1.84
N ILE A 113 7.62 -18.93 -2.22
CA ILE A 113 6.83 -18.09 -1.35
C ILE A 113 5.39 -18.55 -1.46
N ASP A 114 4.84 -19.03 -0.35
CA ASP A 114 3.44 -19.42 -0.25
C ASP A 114 2.69 -18.42 0.63
N VAL A 115 1.37 -18.30 0.42
CA VAL A 115 0.47 -17.49 1.25
C VAL A 115 -0.45 -18.43 2.00
N GLU A 116 -0.37 -18.40 3.32
CA GLU A 116 -1.15 -19.28 4.18
C GLU A 116 -2.58 -18.77 4.34
N VAL A 117 -3.52 -19.69 4.51
CA VAL A 117 -4.95 -19.36 4.70
C VAL A 117 -5.15 -18.45 5.91
N GLU A 118 -4.38 -18.66 6.98
CA GLU A 118 -4.43 -17.85 8.18
C GLU A 118 -3.96 -16.41 7.93
N GLU A 119 -3.00 -16.19 7.01
CA GLU A 119 -2.57 -14.85 6.61
C GLU A 119 -3.69 -14.12 5.88
N VAL A 120 -4.33 -14.78 4.92
CA VAL A 120 -5.48 -14.24 4.18
C VAL A 120 -6.62 -13.91 5.13
N SER A 121 -6.93 -14.83 6.05
CA SER A 121 -7.98 -14.66 7.05
C SER A 121 -7.72 -13.42 7.92
N ARG A 122 -6.50 -13.26 8.45
CA ARG A 122 -6.15 -12.09 9.26
C ARG A 122 -6.28 -10.80 8.47
N GLN A 123 -5.83 -10.78 7.22
CA GLN A 123 -5.90 -9.59 6.38
C GLN A 123 -7.36 -9.19 6.08
N LEU A 124 -8.21 -10.16 5.73
CA LEU A 124 -9.63 -9.90 5.47
C LEU A 124 -10.39 -9.50 6.72
N GLN A 125 -10.03 -10.05 7.89
CA GLN A 125 -10.59 -9.62 9.17
C GLN A 125 -10.23 -8.16 9.47
N MET A 126 -8.97 -7.78 9.28
CA MET A 126 -8.52 -6.38 9.41
C MET A 126 -9.24 -5.46 8.42
N ARG A 127 -9.44 -5.92 7.18
CA ARG A 127 -10.18 -5.16 6.16
C ARG A 127 -11.64 -4.95 6.57
N ALA A 128 -12.31 -5.97 7.09
CA ALA A 128 -13.68 -5.87 7.60
C ALA A 128 -13.77 -4.89 8.78
N TYR A 129 -12.83 -4.96 9.73
CA TYR A 129 -12.73 -4.02 10.84
C TYR A 129 -12.55 -2.57 10.35
N ASN A 130 -11.57 -2.33 9.47
CA ASN A 130 -11.27 -1.00 8.94
C ASN A 130 -12.44 -0.42 8.14
N TYR A 131 -13.12 -1.26 7.36
CA TYR A 131 -14.32 -0.86 6.63
C TYR A 131 -15.42 -0.41 7.59
N LEU A 132 -15.77 -1.21 8.59
CA LEU A 132 -16.83 -0.87 9.52
C LEU A 132 -16.49 0.37 10.36
N ASN A 133 -15.27 0.44 10.87
CA ASN A 133 -14.80 1.57 11.66
C ASN A 133 -14.82 2.88 10.85
N SER A 134 -14.46 2.84 9.56
CA SER A 134 -14.52 4.04 8.71
C SER A 134 -15.95 4.50 8.37
N GLN A 135 -16.91 3.58 8.31
CA GLN A 135 -18.32 3.92 8.04
C GLN A 135 -19.08 4.39 9.28
N MET A 136 -18.82 3.76 10.44
CA MET A 136 -19.65 3.91 11.63
C MET A 136 -18.93 4.59 12.80
N GLY A 137 -17.61 4.74 12.74
CA GLY A 137 -16.79 5.26 13.84
C GLY A 137 -16.63 4.28 15.01
N TYR A 138 -17.13 3.04 14.87
CA TYR A 138 -16.95 1.94 15.81
C TYR A 138 -17.02 0.61 15.07
N ALA A 139 -16.57 -0.45 15.73
CA ALA A 139 -16.36 -1.77 15.15
C ALA A 139 -17.16 -2.83 15.93
N ASP A 140 -18.44 -3.01 15.58
CA ASP A 140 -19.27 -4.07 16.16
C ASP A 140 -18.73 -5.47 15.78
N PRO A 141 -18.42 -6.35 16.76
CA PRO A 141 -17.79 -7.64 16.47
C PRO A 141 -18.61 -8.59 15.59
N GLU A 142 -19.95 -8.59 15.72
CA GLU A 142 -20.80 -9.47 14.93
C GLU A 142 -20.92 -8.97 13.48
N MET A 143 -21.02 -7.66 13.28
CA MET A 143 -20.97 -7.06 11.93
C MET A 143 -19.63 -7.31 11.25
N ILE A 144 -18.51 -7.21 11.99
CA ILE A 144 -17.18 -7.54 11.45
C ILE A 144 -17.14 -8.99 10.97
N ARG A 145 -17.65 -9.94 11.77
CA ARG A 145 -17.69 -11.36 11.40
C ARG A 145 -18.50 -11.57 10.12
N GLN A 146 -19.66 -10.92 10.00
CA GLN A 146 -20.50 -11.04 8.79
C GLN A 146 -19.81 -10.51 7.53
N ILE A 147 -19.14 -9.35 7.62
CA ILE A 147 -18.39 -8.76 6.50
C ILE A 147 -17.20 -9.65 6.13
N TYR A 148 -16.46 -10.12 7.13
CA TYR A 148 -15.36 -11.07 6.95
C TYR A 148 -15.83 -12.37 6.26
N ASP A 149 -16.91 -12.99 6.73
CA ASP A 149 -17.45 -14.22 6.15
C ASP A 149 -17.90 -14.03 4.69
N TYR A 150 -18.43 -12.85 4.37
CA TYR A 150 -18.74 -12.47 2.99
C TYR A 150 -17.46 -12.36 2.15
N MET A 151 -16.45 -11.64 2.62
CA MET A 151 -15.16 -11.48 1.92
C MET A 151 -14.44 -12.81 1.71
N MET A 152 -14.49 -13.72 2.68
CA MET A 152 -13.90 -15.06 2.57
C MET A 152 -14.58 -15.94 1.50
N LYS A 153 -15.89 -15.77 1.31
CA LYS A 153 -16.66 -16.52 0.30
C LYS A 153 -16.58 -15.89 -1.08
N ASP A 154 -16.34 -14.58 -1.15
CA ASP A 154 -16.17 -13.88 -2.41
C ASP A 154 -14.79 -14.18 -3.02
N LYS A 155 -14.79 -14.91 -4.14
CA LYS A 155 -13.55 -15.35 -4.80
C LYS A 155 -12.64 -14.18 -5.19
N ASN A 156 -13.21 -13.04 -5.58
CA ASN A 156 -12.41 -11.90 -6.01
C ASN A 156 -11.73 -11.22 -4.82
N GLN A 157 -12.44 -11.04 -3.71
CA GLN A 157 -11.87 -10.49 -2.47
C GLN A 157 -10.78 -11.40 -1.90
N TYR A 158 -11.03 -12.70 -1.85
CA TYR A 158 -10.05 -13.68 -1.38
C TYR A 158 -8.80 -13.69 -2.26
N GLN A 159 -8.97 -13.79 -3.59
CA GLN A 159 -7.85 -13.82 -4.53
C GLN A 159 -7.03 -12.53 -4.47
N LYS A 160 -7.69 -11.36 -4.35
CA LYS A 160 -7.01 -10.08 -4.21
C LYS A 160 -6.17 -10.03 -2.92
N ALA A 161 -6.68 -10.55 -1.80
CA ALA A 161 -5.91 -10.63 -0.56
C ALA A 161 -4.68 -11.53 -0.71
N VAL A 162 -4.83 -12.69 -1.39
CA VAL A 162 -3.69 -13.57 -1.71
C VAL A 162 -2.64 -12.85 -2.54
N GLU A 163 -3.03 -12.12 -3.58
CA GLU A 163 -2.12 -11.37 -4.45
C GLU A 163 -1.38 -10.24 -3.71
N GLU A 164 -2.08 -9.51 -2.85
CA GLU A 164 -1.48 -8.47 -2.01
C GLU A 164 -0.45 -9.06 -1.02
N LEU A 165 -0.78 -10.18 -0.37
CA LEU A 165 0.14 -10.88 0.55
C LEU A 165 1.34 -11.45 -0.20
N MET A 166 1.13 -12.08 -1.36
CA MET A 166 2.21 -12.58 -2.20
C MET A 166 3.16 -11.44 -2.59
N THR A 167 2.61 -10.30 -3.01
CA THR A 167 3.39 -9.12 -3.37
C THR A 167 4.22 -8.61 -2.18
N ALA A 168 3.60 -8.50 -1.00
CA ALA A 168 4.29 -8.07 0.22
C ALA A 168 5.46 -9.00 0.59
N LYS A 169 5.23 -10.32 0.55
CA LYS A 169 6.24 -11.34 0.85
C LYS A 169 7.36 -11.38 -0.21
N VAL A 170 7.04 -11.17 -1.49
CA VAL A 170 8.05 -11.02 -2.55
C VAL A 170 8.92 -9.81 -2.27
N PHE A 171 8.34 -8.66 -1.90
CA PHE A 171 9.13 -7.48 -1.51
C PHE A 171 10.02 -7.75 -0.29
N ASP A 172 9.51 -8.42 0.73
CA ASP A 172 10.32 -8.81 1.89
C ASP A 172 11.48 -9.71 1.45
N LYS A 173 11.22 -10.68 0.58
CA LYS A 173 12.27 -11.56 0.05
C LYS A 173 13.32 -10.82 -0.77
N VAL A 174 12.91 -9.88 -1.62
CA VAL A 174 13.84 -9.07 -2.42
C VAL A 174 14.72 -8.23 -1.50
N ARG A 175 14.17 -7.63 -0.44
CA ARG A 175 14.96 -6.89 0.56
C ARG A 175 16.02 -7.74 1.24
N GLU A 176 15.69 -8.97 1.62
CA GLU A 176 16.66 -9.90 2.19
C GLU A 176 17.83 -10.18 1.24
N ILE A 177 17.55 -10.24 -0.06
CA ILE A 177 18.55 -10.53 -1.09
C ILE A 177 19.45 -9.31 -1.34
N ILE A 178 18.85 -8.13 -1.54
CA ILE A 178 19.60 -6.92 -1.92
C ILE A 178 20.31 -6.28 -0.72
N GLN A 179 19.88 -6.58 0.51
CA GLN A 179 20.46 -6.06 1.76
C GLN A 179 20.66 -4.54 1.74
N PRO A 180 19.55 -3.77 1.74
CA PRO A 180 19.62 -2.33 1.56
C PRO A 180 20.48 -1.68 2.66
N VAL A 181 21.33 -0.73 2.25
CA VAL A 181 22.19 0.03 3.17
C VAL A 181 21.39 1.15 3.80
N LEU A 182 21.46 1.28 5.12
CA LEU A 182 20.82 2.38 5.83
C LEU A 182 21.56 3.69 5.57
N GLN A 183 20.80 4.71 5.15
CA GLN A 183 21.28 6.06 4.96
C GLN A 183 20.52 7.00 5.89
N GLU A 184 21.26 7.78 6.67
CA GLU A 184 20.67 8.81 7.52
C GLU A 184 20.30 10.02 6.66
N VAL A 185 19.03 10.42 6.72
CA VAL A 185 18.48 11.56 5.97
C VAL A 185 17.59 12.41 6.87
N THR A 186 17.45 13.68 6.54
CA THR A 186 16.46 14.55 7.19
C THR A 186 15.06 14.26 6.63
N ILE A 187 14.02 14.61 7.40
CA ILE A 187 12.63 14.49 6.94
C ILE A 187 12.39 15.28 5.64
N ASP A 188 12.99 16.47 5.52
CA ASP A 188 12.84 17.29 4.32
C ASP A 188 13.51 16.64 3.10
N SER A 189 14.73 16.09 3.27
CA SER A 189 15.42 15.34 2.22
C SER A 189 14.61 14.11 1.80
N PHE A 190 14.06 13.36 2.75
CA PHE A 190 13.22 12.20 2.46
C PHE A 190 11.98 12.58 1.64
N ARG A 191 11.31 13.68 2.00
CA ARG A 191 10.14 14.18 1.25
C ARG A 191 10.50 14.61 -0.16
N GLU A 192 11.66 15.24 -0.35
CA GLU A 192 12.16 15.63 -1.67
C GLU A 192 12.44 14.40 -2.54
N GLU A 193 13.08 13.36 -2.00
CA GLU A 193 13.36 12.11 -2.71
C GLU A 193 12.07 11.38 -3.11
N VAL A 194 11.10 11.27 -2.19
CA VAL A 194 9.78 10.69 -2.48
C VAL A 194 9.08 11.46 -3.59
N LYS A 195 9.12 12.80 -3.54
CA LYS A 195 8.52 13.65 -4.58
C LYS A 195 9.22 13.45 -5.93
N ALA A 196 10.55 13.44 -5.96
CA ALA A 196 11.33 13.27 -7.17
C ALA A 196 11.03 11.91 -7.84
N LEU A 197 10.95 10.82 -7.07
CA LEU A 197 10.60 9.50 -7.62
C LEU A 197 9.18 9.50 -8.20
N ASN A 198 8.20 10.09 -7.50
CA ASN A 198 6.84 10.20 -8.02
C ASN A 198 6.77 11.00 -9.33
N GLU A 199 7.55 12.08 -9.43
CA GLU A 199 7.68 12.86 -10.67
C GLU A 199 8.34 12.04 -11.79
N GLN A 200 9.41 11.30 -11.50
CA GLN A 200 10.07 10.41 -12.47
C GLN A 200 9.14 9.30 -12.96
N ILE A 201 8.37 8.67 -12.07
CA ILE A 201 7.38 7.65 -12.45
C ILE A 201 6.35 8.26 -13.38
N LYS A 202 5.86 9.46 -13.06
CA LYS A 202 4.91 10.17 -13.89
C LYS A 202 5.51 10.53 -15.25
N GLU A 203 6.76 10.98 -15.31
CA GLU A 203 7.45 11.32 -16.55
C GLU A 203 7.75 10.09 -17.41
N ARG A 204 8.23 8.98 -16.83
CA ARG A 204 8.46 7.72 -17.55
C ARG A 204 7.18 7.21 -18.22
N ASN A 205 6.09 7.24 -17.47
CA ASN A 205 4.75 6.92 -17.98
C ASN A 205 4.25 7.93 -19.06
N LEU A 206 4.95 9.04 -19.30
CA LEU A 206 4.66 10.00 -20.38
C LEU A 206 5.66 9.90 -21.55
N THR A 207 6.88 9.41 -21.31
CA THR A 207 7.96 9.35 -22.32
C THR A 207 8.01 8.04 -23.11
N GLU A 208 7.42 6.95 -22.61
CA GLU A 208 7.24 5.71 -23.41
C GLU A 208 6.25 5.91 -24.59
N HIS A 209 5.69 7.11 -24.75
CA HIS A 209 4.78 7.52 -25.82
C HIS A 209 5.46 7.91 -27.17
N PHE A 210 6.72 7.51 -27.44
CA PHE A 210 7.41 7.81 -28.71
C PHE A 210 8.09 6.60 -29.35
#